data_AF-A0A645EYW6-F1
#
_entry.id   AF-A0A645EYW6-F1
#
_cell.length_a   1.000
_cell.length_b   1.000
_cell.length_c   1.000
_cell.angle_alpha   90.00
_cell.angle_beta   90.00
_cell.angle_gamma   90.00
#
_symmetry.space_group_name_H-M   'P 1'
#
loop_
_entity.id
_entity.type
_entity.pdbx_description
1 polymer ?
#
loop_
_entity_poly.entity_id
_entity_poly.type
_entity_poly.pdbx_seq_one_letter_code
_entity_poly.pdbx_strand_id
1 'polypeptide(L)'
;MPFLKNIQQQLVELDDIGSKFRHQVENIFHKSEVDEDFLSERLDAAKTFFTGKIHDLTETLKQSPATTDSRENAQNYNDGIKTLFSELSQKDYLLNKLQHPFSVENYFTVKNSFVIPDFTVNAYSKVSAGKTFKVNHPKLYFRLIELRNKICEPDNTPIYLVAGSKTIEEMADFLPLSEKELLQIHGFGKAKVEKFGRQFLEVITDYCLDNNLTSRMYEKSVEEKPKKKRKK
;
A
#
# COMPACT_ATOMS: atom_id res chain seq x y z
N MET A 1 12.44 -11.61 1.07
CA MET A 1 11.34 -10.96 1.82
C MET A 1 10.10 -10.94 0.95
N PRO A 2 8.94 -11.47 1.41
CA PRO A 2 7.70 -11.54 0.62
C PRO A 2 7.26 -10.20 0.03
N PHE A 3 7.43 -9.11 0.80
CA PHE A 3 7.12 -7.74 0.37
C PHE A 3 7.89 -7.30 -0.88
N LEU A 4 9.23 -7.40 -0.86
CA LEU A 4 10.07 -7.04 -2.01
C LEU A 4 9.80 -7.93 -3.23
N LYS A 5 9.48 -9.20 -2.99
CA LYS A 5 9.11 -10.13 -4.07
C LYS A 5 7.78 -9.73 -4.73
N ASN A 6 6.80 -9.27 -3.94
CA ASN A 6 5.55 -8.72 -4.46
C ASN A 6 5.78 -7.46 -5.31
N ILE A 7 6.57 -6.51 -4.81
CA ILE A 7 6.96 -5.31 -5.60
C ILE A 7 7.63 -5.71 -6.91
N GLN A 8 8.59 -6.63 -6.85
CA GLN A 8 9.29 -7.11 -8.04
C GLN A 8 8.32 -7.76 -9.04
N GLN A 9 7.37 -8.57 -8.57
CA GLN A 9 6.39 -9.22 -9.45
C GLN A 9 5.49 -8.20 -10.16
N GLN A 10 5.02 -7.18 -9.44
CA GLN A 10 4.22 -6.10 -10.03
C GLN A 10 5.02 -5.29 -11.06
N LEU A 11 6.31 -5.01 -10.77
CA LEU A 11 7.20 -4.34 -11.72
C LEU A 11 7.46 -5.17 -12.98
N VAL A 12 7.65 -6.48 -12.84
CA VAL A 12 7.83 -7.39 -13.99
C VAL A 12 6.56 -7.45 -14.85
N GLU A 13 5.38 -7.48 -14.24
CA GLU A 13 4.11 -7.42 -14.99
C GLU A 13 3.99 -6.11 -15.77
N LEU A 14 4.30 -4.98 -15.13
CA LEU A 14 4.33 -3.67 -15.78
C LEU A 14 5.30 -3.63 -16.96
N ASP A 15 6.49 -4.20 -16.81
CA ASP A 15 7.52 -4.21 -17.85
C ASP A 15 7.15 -5.12 -19.05
N ASP A 16 6.59 -6.30 -18.79
CA ASP A 16 6.14 -7.22 -19.84
C ASP A 16 5.02 -6.59 -20.70
N ILE A 17 4.02 -5.99 -20.05
CA ILE A 17 2.93 -5.32 -20.77
C ILE A 17 3.42 -4.02 -21.43
N GLY A 18 4.30 -3.27 -20.77
CA GLY A 18 4.96 -2.09 -21.32
C GLY A 18 5.71 -2.39 -22.62
N SER A 19 6.46 -3.50 -22.63
CA SER A 19 7.21 -3.96 -23.80
C SER A 19 6.28 -4.32 -24.95
N LYS A 20 5.20 -5.07 -24.69
CA LYS A 20 4.20 -5.42 -25.71
C LYS A 20 3.49 -4.18 -26.27
N PHE A 21 3.12 -3.24 -25.39
CA PHE A 21 2.50 -1.99 -25.80
C PHE A 21 3.43 -1.15 -26.68
N ARG A 22 4.71 -1.06 -26.32
CA ARG A 22 5.72 -0.35 -27.13
C ARG A 22 5.81 -0.92 -28.54
N HIS A 23 5.91 -2.24 -28.69
CA HIS A 23 5.94 -2.89 -30.02
C HIS A 23 4.66 -2.60 -30.81
N GLN A 24 3.51 -2.58 -30.14
CA GLN A 24 2.24 -2.24 -30.77
C GLN A 24 2.24 -0.80 -31.31
N VAL A 25 2.71 0.17 -30.51
CA VAL A 25 2.81 1.57 -30.94
C VAL A 25 3.81 1.72 -32.09
N GLU A 26 4.98 1.10 -31.99
CA GLU A 26 5.97 1.08 -33.08
C GLU A 26 5.37 0.53 -34.38
N ASN A 27 4.60 -0.56 -34.32
CA ASN A 27 3.92 -1.12 -35.49
C ASN A 27 2.85 -0.21 -36.09
N ILE A 28 2.15 0.58 -35.27
CA ILE A 28 1.16 1.57 -35.76
C ILE A 28 1.88 2.63 -36.59
N PHE A 29 3.02 3.15 -36.11
CA PHE A 29 3.81 4.17 -36.81
C PHE A 29 4.57 3.66 -38.04
N HIS A 30 4.76 2.34 -38.19
CA HIS A 30 5.36 1.76 -39.39
C HIS A 30 4.40 1.64 -40.58
N LYS A 31 3.08 1.85 -40.39
CA LYS A 31 2.11 1.85 -41.47
C LYS A 31 2.24 3.11 -42.33
N SER A 32 1.92 3.00 -43.62
CA SER A 32 2.02 4.10 -44.59
C SER A 32 1.14 5.31 -44.23
N GLU A 33 -0.01 5.04 -43.62
CA GLU A 33 -0.90 6.03 -43.01
C GLU A 33 -1.18 5.60 -41.57
N VAL A 34 -1.06 6.53 -40.62
CA VAL A 34 -1.35 6.29 -39.21
C VAL A 34 -2.84 6.43 -39.00
N ASP A 35 -3.45 5.36 -38.48
CA ASP A 35 -4.84 5.36 -38.02
C ASP A 35 -4.89 6.04 -36.64
N GLU A 36 -5.20 7.33 -36.64
CA GLU A 36 -5.25 8.18 -35.43
C GLU A 36 -6.33 7.74 -34.43
N ASP A 37 -7.45 7.19 -34.93
CA ASP A 37 -8.53 6.68 -34.08
C ASP A 37 -8.07 5.41 -33.35
N PHE A 38 -7.47 4.47 -34.07
CA PHE A 38 -6.91 3.26 -33.48
C PHE A 38 -5.74 3.58 -32.52
N LEU A 39 -4.86 4.53 -32.88
CA LEU A 39 -3.78 4.97 -32.00
C LEU A 39 -4.33 5.53 -30.69
N SER A 40 -5.33 6.41 -30.76
CA SER A 40 -5.98 7.01 -29.60
C SER A 40 -6.63 5.96 -28.70
N GLU A 41 -7.37 5.00 -29.28
CA GLU A 41 -7.95 3.87 -28.55
C GLU A 41 -6.89 3.07 -27.78
N ARG A 42 -5.74 2.80 -28.43
CA ARG A 42 -4.65 2.04 -27.81
C ARG A 42 -3.97 2.81 -26.68
N LEU A 43 -3.84 4.12 -26.81
CA LEU A 43 -3.28 4.98 -25.77
C LEU A 43 -4.20 5.10 -24.56
N ASP A 44 -5.52 5.22 -24.77
CA ASP A 44 -6.50 5.25 -23.69
C ASP A 44 -6.58 3.90 -22.95
N ALA A 45 -6.49 2.79 -23.68
CA ALA A 45 -6.41 1.46 -23.08
C ALA A 45 -5.14 1.29 -22.24
N ALA A 46 -3.99 1.71 -22.77
CA ALA A 46 -2.72 1.68 -22.05
C ALA A 46 -2.74 2.57 -20.80
N LYS A 47 -3.25 3.80 -20.93
CA LYS A 47 -3.45 4.73 -19.81
C LYS A 47 -4.23 4.07 -18.70
N THR A 48 -5.43 3.57 -19.00
CA THR A 48 -6.31 2.90 -18.01
C THR A 48 -5.61 1.73 -17.31
N PHE A 49 -4.91 0.89 -18.07
CA PHE A 49 -4.19 -0.25 -17.50
C PHE A 49 -3.03 0.17 -16.61
N PHE A 50 -2.15 1.04 -17.10
CA PHE A 50 -0.93 1.42 -16.38
C PHE A 50 -1.23 2.26 -15.15
N THR A 51 -2.19 3.19 -15.20
CA THR A 51 -2.55 4.00 -14.01
C THR A 51 -3.10 3.11 -12.89
N GLY A 52 -3.96 2.13 -13.21
CA GLY A 52 -4.45 1.16 -12.24
C GLY A 52 -3.31 0.34 -11.60
N LYS A 53 -2.41 -0.22 -12.42
CA LYS A 53 -1.28 -1.01 -11.91
C LYS A 53 -0.25 -0.18 -11.13
N ILE A 54 0.00 1.06 -11.56
CA ILE A 54 0.86 1.99 -10.83
C ILE A 54 0.23 2.36 -9.49
N HIS A 55 -1.09 2.58 -9.44
CA HIS A 55 -1.81 2.83 -8.20
C HIS A 55 -1.61 1.67 -7.21
N ASP A 56 -1.89 0.43 -7.62
CA ASP A 56 -1.70 -0.77 -6.78
C ASP A 56 -0.27 -0.89 -6.23
N LEU A 57 0.71 -0.61 -7.09
CA LEU A 57 2.13 -0.65 -6.71
C LEU A 57 2.46 0.45 -5.71
N THR A 58 1.99 1.68 -5.93
CA THR A 58 2.20 2.78 -4.97
C THR A 58 1.53 2.50 -3.62
N GLU A 59 0.34 1.90 -3.58
CA GLU A 59 -0.31 1.44 -2.35
C GLU A 59 0.48 0.31 -1.68
N THR A 60 1.10 -0.58 -2.46
CA THR A 60 2.02 -1.60 -1.93
C THR A 60 3.23 -0.94 -1.26
N LEU A 61 3.86 0.06 -1.88
CA LEU A 61 5.03 0.75 -1.31
C LEU A 61 4.73 1.42 0.04
N LYS A 62 3.54 2.02 0.19
CA LYS A 62 3.06 2.61 1.46
C LYS A 62 2.96 1.60 2.60
N GLN A 63 2.91 0.31 2.30
CA GLN A 63 2.74 -0.77 3.27
C GLN A 63 4.07 -1.46 3.67
N SER A 64 5.21 -0.84 3.37
CA SER A 64 6.53 -1.35 3.72
C SER A 64 6.64 -1.84 5.19
N PRO A 65 6.92 -3.13 5.43
CA PRO A 65 7.10 -3.69 6.77
C PRO A 65 8.58 -3.63 7.24
N ALA A 66 9.48 -3.03 6.46
CA ALA A 66 10.91 -3.09 6.73
C ALA A 66 11.30 -2.38 8.03
N THR A 67 12.15 -3.03 8.82
CA THR A 67 12.75 -2.50 10.05
C THR A 67 14.20 -2.94 10.15
N THR A 68 15.09 -2.05 10.57
CA THR A 68 16.52 -2.32 10.76
C THR A 68 17.12 -1.37 11.80
N ASP A 69 18.08 -1.87 12.57
CA ASP A 69 18.85 -1.09 13.54
C ASP A 69 20.09 -0.41 12.93
N SER A 70 20.51 -0.84 11.74
CA SER A 70 21.49 -0.12 10.92
C SER A 70 20.86 1.12 10.28
N ARG A 71 21.36 2.31 10.63
CA ARG A 71 20.95 3.58 10.01
C ARG A 71 21.22 3.61 8.52
N GLU A 72 22.37 3.10 8.11
CA GLU A 72 22.78 3.05 6.70
C GLU A 72 21.82 2.18 5.89
N ASN A 73 21.50 0.99 6.37
CA ASN A 73 20.54 0.12 5.69
C ASN A 73 19.13 0.73 5.65
N ALA A 74 18.70 1.38 6.73
CA ALA A 74 17.41 2.07 6.75
C ALA A 74 17.38 3.22 5.74
N GLN A 75 18.45 4.01 5.66
CA GLN A 75 18.56 5.11 4.71
C GLN A 75 18.51 4.60 3.28
N ASN A 76 19.36 3.62 2.92
CA ASN A 76 19.40 3.03 1.58
C ASN A 76 18.03 2.46 1.17
N TYR A 77 17.35 1.77 2.08
CA TYR A 77 16.01 1.25 1.84
C TYR A 77 14.98 2.36 1.65
N ASN A 78 14.93 3.33 2.57
CA ASN A 78 13.98 4.44 2.54
C ASN A 78 14.15 5.26 1.25
N ASP A 79 15.39 5.54 0.85
CA ASP A 79 15.71 6.32 -0.34
C ASP A 79 15.32 5.57 -1.60
N GLY A 80 15.57 4.25 -1.67
CA GLY A 80 15.12 3.41 -2.78
C GLY A 80 13.59 3.39 -2.93
N ILE A 81 12.85 3.18 -1.83
CA ILE A 81 11.39 3.15 -1.85
C ILE A 81 10.80 4.52 -2.19
N LYS A 82 11.37 5.62 -1.68
CA LYS A 82 10.96 6.99 -2.03
C LYS A 82 11.22 7.31 -3.49
N THR A 83 12.36 6.91 -4.01
CA THR A 83 12.71 7.10 -5.43
C THR A 83 11.71 6.38 -6.31
N LEU A 84 11.45 5.10 -6.03
CA LEU A 84 10.49 4.31 -6.78
C LEU A 84 9.08 4.93 -6.71
N PHE A 85 8.62 5.34 -5.53
CA PHE A 85 7.32 6.01 -5.39
C PHE A 85 7.23 7.30 -6.20
N SER A 86 8.28 8.12 -6.18
CA SER A 86 8.36 9.39 -6.93
C SER A 86 8.26 9.15 -8.44
N GLU A 87 9.02 8.19 -8.96
CA GLU A 87 9.01 7.83 -10.38
C GLU A 87 7.64 7.31 -10.84
N LEU A 88 7.02 6.44 -10.04
CA LEU A 88 5.69 5.90 -10.30
C LEU A 88 4.63 7.00 -10.29
N SER A 89 4.66 7.87 -9.29
CA SER A 89 3.73 8.99 -9.17
C SER A 89 3.84 9.97 -10.33
N GLN A 90 5.06 10.24 -10.81
CA GLN A 90 5.25 11.09 -12.00
C GLN A 90 4.68 10.44 -13.26
N LYS A 91 4.89 9.13 -13.45
CA LYS A 91 4.34 8.39 -14.59
C LYS A 91 2.82 8.37 -14.58
N ASP A 92 2.20 8.08 -13.43
CA ASP A 92 0.75 8.14 -13.27
C ASP A 92 0.20 9.54 -13.59
N TYR A 93 0.84 10.58 -13.04
CA TYR A 93 0.46 11.96 -13.32
C TYR A 93 0.53 12.29 -14.83
N LEU A 94 1.62 11.90 -15.50
CA LEU A 94 1.80 12.13 -16.93
C LEU A 94 0.77 11.38 -17.76
N LEU A 95 0.55 10.08 -17.50
CA LEU A 95 -0.46 9.27 -18.20
C LEU A 95 -1.86 9.88 -18.08
N ASN A 96 -2.18 10.48 -16.93
CA ASN A 96 -3.47 11.10 -16.71
C ASN A 96 -3.63 12.47 -17.39
N LYS A 97 -2.54 13.23 -17.55
CA LYS A 97 -2.55 14.61 -18.04
C LYS A 97 -2.20 14.76 -19.51
N LEU A 98 -1.51 13.80 -20.10
CA LEU A 98 -1.23 13.83 -21.53
C LEU A 98 -2.53 13.72 -22.33
N GLN A 99 -2.61 14.54 -23.37
CA GLN A 99 -3.75 14.62 -24.28
C GLN A 99 -3.26 14.35 -25.70
N HIS A 100 -4.15 13.80 -26.51
CA HIS A 100 -3.97 13.71 -27.95
C HIS A 100 -4.64 14.92 -28.64
N PRO A 101 -4.03 15.47 -29.71
CA PRO A 101 -2.74 15.08 -30.29
C PRO A 101 -1.54 15.42 -29.39
N PHE A 102 -0.51 14.58 -29.43
CA PHE A 102 0.70 14.75 -28.61
C PHE A 102 1.49 16.00 -29.03
N SER A 103 1.98 16.74 -28.04
CA SER A 103 2.95 17.82 -28.24
C SER A 103 4.08 17.68 -27.22
N VAL A 104 5.31 17.86 -27.70
CA VAL A 104 6.52 17.83 -26.88
C VAL A 104 6.48 18.98 -25.86
N GLU A 105 6.05 20.17 -26.28
CA GLU A 105 5.89 21.35 -25.42
C GLU A 105 4.88 21.10 -24.30
N ASN A 106 3.73 20.51 -24.63
CA ASN A 106 2.72 20.14 -23.63
C ASN A 106 3.27 19.09 -22.65
N TYR A 107 3.97 18.06 -23.14
CA TYR A 107 4.61 17.05 -22.28
C TYR A 107 5.54 17.67 -21.25
N PHE A 108 6.45 18.56 -21.67
CA PHE A 108 7.37 19.22 -20.74
C PHE A 108 6.64 20.17 -19.78
N THR A 109 5.61 20.88 -20.25
CA THR A 109 4.79 21.78 -19.42
C THR A 109 4.09 21.00 -18.30
N VAL A 110 3.43 19.89 -18.66
CA VAL A 110 2.79 18.99 -17.70
C VAL A 110 3.83 18.41 -16.76
N LYS A 111 4.92 17.84 -17.28
CA LYS A 111 5.98 17.21 -16.48
C LYS A 111 6.58 18.17 -15.45
N ASN A 112 6.85 19.41 -15.83
CA ASN A 112 7.42 20.42 -14.93
C ASN A 112 6.40 20.92 -13.89
N SER A 113 5.11 20.73 -14.15
CA SER A 113 4.04 21.04 -13.19
C SER A 113 3.78 19.92 -12.18
N PHE A 114 4.47 18.79 -12.31
CA PHE A 114 4.31 17.66 -11.39
C PHE A 114 4.81 18.01 -9.99
N VAL A 115 3.97 17.71 -9.00
CA VAL A 115 4.32 17.81 -7.59
C VAL A 115 4.26 16.40 -6.99
N ILE A 116 5.34 16.00 -6.31
CA ILE A 116 5.43 14.70 -5.67
C ILE A 116 4.37 14.62 -4.55
N PRO A 117 3.49 13.60 -4.54
CA PRO A 117 2.53 13.40 -3.46
C PRO A 117 3.22 13.09 -2.12
N ASP A 118 2.56 13.41 -1.02
CA ASP A 118 3.05 13.08 0.32
C ASP A 118 3.26 11.57 0.47
N PHE A 119 4.49 11.21 0.80
CA PHE A 119 4.89 9.82 1.00
C PHE A 119 5.97 9.71 2.06
N THR A 120 5.72 8.86 3.05
CA THR A 120 6.66 8.62 4.14
C THR A 120 6.90 7.13 4.32
N VAL A 121 8.18 6.78 4.47
CA VAL A 121 8.65 5.44 4.79
C VAL A 121 9.85 5.58 5.71
N ASN A 122 9.90 4.75 6.76
CA ASN A 122 11.02 4.74 7.68
C ASN A 122 11.28 3.33 8.20
N ALA A 123 12.38 2.72 7.74
CA ALA A 123 12.85 1.44 8.21
C ALA A 123 13.78 1.52 9.43
N TYR A 124 14.18 2.69 9.91
CA TYR A 124 15.09 2.79 11.07
C TYR A 124 14.36 2.56 12.40
N SER A 125 14.83 1.59 13.19
CA SER A 125 14.38 1.38 14.56
C SER A 125 15.57 1.30 15.52
N LYS A 126 15.56 2.13 16.59
CA LYS A 126 16.59 2.08 17.66
C LYS A 126 16.52 0.81 18.51
N VAL A 127 15.45 0.04 18.40
CA VAL A 127 15.32 -1.28 19.00
C VAL A 127 16.02 -2.25 18.05
N SER A 128 17.02 -2.96 18.56
CA SER A 128 17.86 -3.92 17.86
C SER A 128 17.06 -4.87 16.97
N ALA A 129 17.71 -5.38 15.92
CA ALA A 129 17.25 -6.36 14.93
C ALA A 129 16.84 -7.74 15.51
N GLY A 130 16.07 -7.75 16.61
CA GLY A 130 15.51 -8.89 17.31
C GLY A 130 14.00 -8.81 17.53
N LYS A 131 13.32 -7.71 17.19
CA LYS A 131 11.92 -7.81 16.77
C LYS A 131 11.92 -7.99 15.27
N THR A 132 11.98 -9.25 14.86
CA THR A 132 11.29 -9.70 13.67
C THR A 132 9.91 -9.01 13.60
N PHE A 133 9.35 -8.86 12.41
CA PHE A 133 7.92 -8.65 12.25
C PHE A 133 7.20 -9.79 13.00
N LYS A 134 6.95 -9.58 14.29
CA LYS A 134 6.53 -10.60 15.25
C LYS A 134 5.10 -10.28 15.61
N VAL A 135 4.27 -10.21 14.57
CA VAL A 135 2.84 -10.33 14.77
C VAL A 135 2.62 -11.73 15.33
N ASN A 136 2.03 -11.82 16.51
CA ASN A 136 1.82 -13.08 17.24
C ASN A 136 1.03 -14.08 16.38
N HIS A 137 0.17 -13.57 15.50
CA HIS A 137 -0.69 -14.34 14.62
C HIS A 137 -0.52 -13.92 13.14
N PRO A 138 0.56 -14.34 12.45
CA PRO A 138 0.85 -13.92 11.07
C PRO A 138 -0.22 -14.36 10.07
N LYS A 139 -0.86 -15.52 10.28
CA LYS A 139 -1.95 -16.00 9.43
C LYS A 139 -3.17 -15.08 9.51
N LEU A 140 -3.54 -14.65 10.72
CA LEU A 140 -4.62 -13.69 10.93
C LEU A 140 -4.27 -12.34 10.29
N TYR A 141 -3.04 -11.86 10.46
CA TYR A 141 -2.58 -10.62 9.83
C TYR A 141 -2.82 -10.60 8.31
N PHE A 142 -2.49 -11.68 7.60
CA PHE A 142 -2.75 -11.78 6.16
C PHE A 142 -4.25 -11.84 5.83
N ARG A 143 -5.06 -12.60 6.58
CA ARG A 143 -6.53 -12.61 6.39
C ARG A 143 -7.13 -11.21 6.57
N LEU A 144 -6.63 -10.42 7.51
CA LEU A 144 -7.10 -9.06 7.76
C LEU A 144 -6.66 -8.07 6.67
N ILE A 145 -5.47 -8.27 6.08
CA ILE A 145 -5.04 -7.51 4.89
C ILE A 145 -5.95 -7.82 3.70
N GLU A 146 -6.21 -9.11 3.44
CA GLU A 146 -7.09 -9.53 2.35
C GLU A 146 -8.49 -8.94 2.51
N LEU A 147 -9.05 -9.00 3.72
CA LEU A 147 -10.33 -8.36 4.02
C LEU A 147 -10.30 -6.86 3.75
N ARG A 148 -9.28 -6.15 4.25
CA ARG A 148 -9.16 -4.70 4.04
C ARG A 148 -9.12 -4.37 2.55
N ASN A 149 -8.32 -5.11 1.78
CA ASN A 149 -8.20 -4.88 0.33
C ASN A 149 -9.54 -5.12 -0.37
N LYS A 150 -10.25 -6.20 -0.03
CA LYS A 150 -11.59 -6.50 -0.54
C LYS A 150 -12.62 -5.40 -0.21
N ILE A 151 -12.51 -4.74 0.95
CA ILE A 151 -13.35 -3.60 1.32
C ILE A 151 -12.97 -2.35 0.50
N CYS A 152 -11.70 -2.18 0.15
CA CYS A 152 -11.20 -1.03 -0.60
C CYS A 152 -11.51 -1.11 -2.11
N GLU A 153 -11.53 -2.31 -2.69
CA GLU A 153 -11.70 -2.56 -4.14
C GLU A 153 -12.95 -1.91 -4.78
N PRO A 154 -14.17 -1.97 -4.21
CA PRO A 154 -15.37 -1.51 -4.90
C PRO A 154 -15.43 0.01 -5.14
N ASP A 155 -14.86 0.79 -4.23
CA ASP A 155 -14.97 2.26 -4.21
C ASP A 155 -13.60 2.95 -4.38
N ASN A 156 -12.55 2.20 -4.72
CA ASN A 156 -11.15 2.64 -4.69
C ASN A 156 -10.80 3.39 -3.38
N THR A 157 -11.34 2.90 -2.26
CA THR A 157 -11.24 3.60 -0.97
C THR A 157 -9.83 3.42 -0.40
N PRO A 158 -9.11 4.50 -0.06
CA PRO A 158 -7.77 4.38 0.52
C PRO A 158 -7.72 3.49 1.77
N ILE A 159 -6.73 2.60 1.84
CA ILE A 159 -6.60 1.57 2.89
C ILE A 159 -6.61 2.14 4.31
N TYR A 160 -6.07 3.35 4.53
CA TYR A 160 -5.99 3.98 5.84
C TYR A 160 -7.36 4.46 6.36
N LEU A 161 -8.32 4.68 5.45
CA LEU A 161 -9.72 4.97 5.80
C LEU A 161 -10.45 3.72 6.30
N VAL A 162 -10.03 2.53 5.86
CA VAL A 162 -10.55 1.25 6.35
C VAL A 162 -9.77 0.82 7.59
N ALA A 163 -8.50 0.43 7.45
CA ALA A 163 -7.61 0.05 8.54
C ALA A 163 -6.13 0.21 8.14
N GLY A 164 -5.37 1.04 8.87
CA GLY A 164 -3.94 1.22 8.61
C GLY A 164 -3.13 -0.01 9.00
N SER A 165 -1.88 -0.12 8.51
CA SER A 165 -1.02 -1.29 8.79
C SER A 165 -0.83 -1.53 10.30
N LYS A 166 -0.66 -0.46 11.09
CA LYS A 166 -0.54 -0.58 12.56
C LYS A 166 -1.83 -1.08 13.22
N THR A 167 -2.98 -0.66 12.70
CA THR A 167 -4.29 -1.13 13.17
C THR A 167 -4.45 -2.64 12.94
N ILE A 168 -4.06 -3.12 11.75
CA ILE A 168 -4.12 -4.56 11.41
C ILE A 168 -3.14 -5.38 12.24
N GLU A 169 -1.93 -4.86 12.47
CA GLU A 169 -0.93 -5.46 13.36
C GLU A 169 -1.50 -5.64 14.77
N GLU A 170 -2.09 -4.58 15.34
CA GLU A 170 -2.68 -4.66 16.68
C GLU A 170 -3.90 -5.57 16.77
N MET A 171 -4.77 -5.61 15.75
CA MET A 171 -5.88 -6.57 15.71
C MET A 171 -5.38 -8.01 15.71
N ALA A 172 -4.33 -8.28 14.94
CA ALA A 172 -3.72 -9.60 14.88
C ALA A 172 -3.01 -9.96 16.19
N ASP A 173 -2.43 -9.01 16.92
CA ASP A 173 -1.73 -9.25 18.18
C ASP A 173 -2.65 -9.40 19.38
N PHE A 174 -3.68 -8.56 19.48
CA PHE A 174 -4.54 -8.46 20.65
C PHE A 174 -5.88 -9.20 20.52
N LEU A 175 -6.23 -9.67 19.31
CA LEU A 175 -7.40 -10.52 19.06
C LEU A 175 -8.71 -9.92 19.62
N PRO A 176 -9.12 -8.69 19.24
CA PRO A 176 -10.36 -8.11 19.72
C PRO A 176 -11.57 -8.95 19.29
N LEU A 177 -12.41 -9.35 20.24
CA LEU A 177 -13.60 -10.19 20.02
C LEU A 177 -14.92 -9.44 20.25
N SER A 178 -14.86 -8.12 20.47
CA SER A 178 -16.05 -7.28 20.58
C SER A 178 -15.80 -5.88 20.01
N GLU A 179 -16.87 -5.17 19.67
CA GLU A 179 -16.77 -3.76 19.23
C GLU A 179 -16.11 -2.86 20.29
N LYS A 180 -16.36 -3.14 21.57
CA LYS A 180 -15.72 -2.43 22.69
C LYS A 180 -14.21 -2.65 22.73
N GLU A 181 -13.75 -3.83 22.31
CA GLU A 181 -12.34 -4.15 22.18
C GLU A 181 -11.74 -3.55 20.92
N LEU A 182 -12.46 -3.55 19.80
CA LEU A 182 -12.03 -2.87 18.58
C LEU A 182 -11.83 -1.36 18.77
N LEU A 183 -12.69 -0.72 19.57
CA LEU A 183 -12.54 0.71 19.91
C LEU A 183 -11.23 1.03 20.66
N GLN A 184 -10.62 0.03 21.29
CA GLN A 184 -9.32 0.19 21.97
C GLN A 184 -8.15 0.00 21.01
N ILE A 185 -8.36 -0.50 19.78
CA ILE A 185 -7.31 -0.66 18.78
C ILE A 185 -6.92 0.72 18.20
N HIS A 186 -5.61 0.97 18.14
CA HIS A 186 -5.06 2.24 17.67
C HIS A 186 -5.49 2.50 16.21
N GLY A 187 -6.09 3.66 15.97
CA GLY A 187 -6.54 4.09 14.64
C GLY A 187 -7.86 3.47 14.17
N PHE A 188 -8.57 2.72 15.03
CA PHE A 188 -9.86 2.10 14.74
C PHE A 188 -10.99 2.69 15.62
N GLY A 189 -11.28 3.98 15.39
CA GLY A 189 -12.30 4.70 16.14
C GLY A 189 -13.74 4.36 15.77
N LYS A 190 -14.69 4.98 16.47
CA LYS A 190 -16.13 4.71 16.41
C LYS A 190 -16.70 4.60 14.99
N ALA A 191 -16.40 5.56 14.10
CA ALA A 191 -16.89 5.53 12.73
C ALA A 191 -16.43 4.30 11.93
N LYS A 192 -15.20 3.81 12.17
CA LYS A 192 -14.67 2.60 11.53
C LYS A 192 -15.26 1.33 12.14
N VAL A 193 -15.51 1.33 13.44
CA VAL A 193 -16.21 0.22 14.12
C VAL A 193 -17.63 0.07 13.59
N GLU A 194 -18.38 1.17 13.48
CA GLU A 194 -19.74 1.17 12.94
C GLU A 194 -19.77 0.71 11.48
N LYS A 195 -18.82 1.14 10.66
CA LYS A 195 -18.80 0.85 9.21
C LYS A 195 -18.18 -0.51 8.86
N PHE A 196 -17.11 -0.91 9.53
CA PHE A 196 -16.28 -2.07 9.15
C PHE A 196 -16.11 -3.09 10.28
N GLY A 197 -16.42 -2.74 11.53
CA GLY A 197 -16.09 -3.53 12.71
C GLY A 197 -16.62 -4.96 12.66
N ARG A 198 -17.86 -5.15 12.19
CA ARG A 198 -18.46 -6.49 12.04
C ARG A 198 -17.64 -7.42 11.14
N GLN A 199 -17.15 -6.94 9.99
CA GLN A 199 -16.39 -7.76 9.05
C GLN A 199 -15.02 -8.16 9.63
N PHE A 200 -14.36 -7.23 10.33
CA PHE A 200 -13.10 -7.52 11.01
C PHE A 200 -13.30 -8.50 12.17
N LEU A 201 -14.35 -8.33 12.98
CA LEU A 201 -14.69 -9.24 14.07
C LEU A 201 -14.97 -10.65 13.58
N GLU A 202 -15.66 -10.80 12.46
CA GLU A 202 -15.95 -12.11 11.85
C GLU A 202 -14.65 -12.86 11.54
N VAL A 203 -13.72 -12.23 10.80
CA VAL A 203 -12.42 -12.84 10.46
C VAL A 203 -11.58 -13.18 11.70
N ILE A 204 -11.58 -12.31 12.71
CA ILE A 204 -10.82 -12.53 13.95
C ILE A 204 -11.45 -13.65 14.78
N THR A 205 -12.78 -13.68 14.88
CA THR A 205 -13.53 -14.69 15.63
C THR A 205 -13.35 -16.07 15.00
N ASP A 206 -13.51 -16.18 13.68
CA ASP A 206 -13.31 -17.43 12.95
C ASP A 206 -11.88 -17.94 13.15
N TYR A 207 -10.89 -17.07 13.03
CA TYR A 207 -9.50 -17.43 13.29
C TYR A 207 -9.28 -17.90 14.74
N CYS A 208 -9.90 -17.25 15.73
CA CYS A 208 -9.78 -17.64 17.13
C CYS A 208 -10.43 -19.00 17.39
N LEU A 209 -11.61 -19.26 16.81
CA LEU A 209 -12.30 -20.56 16.91
C LEU A 209 -11.47 -21.67 16.26
N ASP A 210 -10.97 -21.46 15.03
CA ASP A 210 -10.12 -22.41 14.30
C ASP A 210 -8.88 -22.83 15.09
N ASN A 211 -8.35 -21.94 15.95
CA ASN A 211 -7.08 -22.12 16.65
C ASN A 211 -7.23 -22.21 18.18
N ASN A 212 -8.46 -22.29 18.70
CA ASN A 212 -8.78 -22.30 20.14
C ASN A 212 -8.11 -21.14 20.92
N LEU A 213 -8.19 -19.92 20.38
CA LEU A 213 -7.62 -18.71 20.98
C LEU A 213 -8.70 -17.86 21.65
N THR A 214 -8.28 -17.01 22.59
CA THR A 214 -9.12 -16.03 23.27
C THR A 214 -8.57 -14.62 23.09
N SER A 215 -9.41 -13.60 23.31
CA SER A 215 -8.99 -12.20 23.28
C SER A 215 -7.79 -11.95 24.20
N ARG A 216 -6.83 -11.15 23.71
CA ARG A 216 -5.60 -10.75 24.41
C ARG A 216 -5.58 -9.25 24.72
N MET A 217 -6.74 -8.60 24.65
CA MET A 217 -6.88 -7.17 24.90
C MET A 217 -6.45 -6.74 26.31
N TYR A 218 -6.45 -7.66 27.29
CA TYR A 218 -5.94 -7.40 28.64
C TYR A 218 -4.45 -7.02 28.63
N GLU A 219 -3.65 -7.54 27.70
CA GLU A 219 -2.21 -7.25 27.58
C GLU A 219 -1.95 -5.80 27.17
N LYS A 220 -2.86 -5.21 26.39
CA LYS A 220 -2.78 -3.83 25.93
C LYS A 220 -2.92 -2.83 27.09
N SER A 221 -3.77 -3.12 28.07
CA SER A 221 -4.02 -2.24 29.22
C SER A 221 -2.83 -2.13 30.20
N VAL A 222 -1.89 -3.07 30.14
CA VAL A 222 -0.72 -3.12 31.04
C VAL A 222 0.44 -2.27 30.52
N GLU A 223 0.54 -2.06 29.20
CA GLU A 223 1.65 -1.31 28.57
C GLU A 223 1.51 0.22 28.64
N GLU A 224 0.30 0.76 28.83
CA GLU A 224 0.04 2.21 28.75
C GLU A 224 0.29 3.03 30.03
N LYS A 225 0.77 2.45 31.14
CA LYS A 225 1.12 3.24 32.34
C LYS A 225 2.55 3.80 32.26
N PRO A 226 2.77 5.12 32.12
CA PRO A 226 4.12 5.68 32.18
C PRO A 226 4.63 5.60 33.62
N LYS A 227 5.81 5.01 33.83
CA LYS A 227 6.55 5.11 35.10
C LYS A 227 6.88 6.60 35.34
N LYS A 228 6.10 7.28 36.20
CA LYS A 228 6.42 8.63 36.69
C LYS A 228 7.82 8.62 37.31
N LYS A 229 8.81 9.17 36.60
CA LYS A 229 10.13 9.49 37.19
C LYS A 229 9.90 10.55 38.27
N ARG A 230 10.08 10.16 39.55
CA ARG A 230 10.19 11.11 40.66
C ARG A 230 11.39 12.03 40.38
N LYS A 231 11.14 13.32 40.21
CA LYS A 231 12.20 14.34 40.24
C LYS A 231 12.74 14.38 41.68
N LYS A 232 14.04 14.17 41.82
CA LYS A 232 14.83 14.56 43.01
C LYS A 232 15.35 15.97 42.77
#